data_AF-A0A6A2Y5L8-F1
#
_entry.id   AF-A0A6A2Y5L8-F1
#
_cell.length_a   1.000
_cell.length_b   1.000
_cell.length_c   1.000
_cell.angle_alpha   90.00
_cell.angle_beta   90.00
_cell.angle_gamma   90.00
#
_symmetry.space_group_name_H-M   'P 1'
#
loop_
_entity.id
_entity.type
_entity.pdbx_description
1 polymer ?
#
loop_
_entity_poly.entity_id
_entity_poly.type
_entity_poly.pdbx_seq_one_letter_code
_entity_poly.pdbx_strand_id
1 'polypeptide(L)'
;MSSSRRESRLVAGILGDLGDLRGATGRSNGLATSLVARRTWRPMLFLSPGDPSNQGGRQQGGMIGARLRRWLSLLACVLTIISPRAKGASVGITFLQDATAKGAACLDGSPPAYHFDKGSGTGINNWIVHMEGGGWCEDVATCLSRKKTDLGSSNLMVKQFGFSGLLSSQQKSNPDFYYWNRIKVRYCDGSSFTGDVEAVNPANNLFFRGNRIFEAIVADLLAKGMQNANNGSVKNLPVSCTSRMGTRPELCFFPQYVVQTMQTPMFFINSAYDSWQIENILAPSVAEKGKAWKRCKHDLNKCTPAQLKVIQDFRDDFLLAINTTGVLNSSSRGMFIDSCYAHCKIGSK
;
A
#
# COMPACT_ATOMS: atom_id res chain seq x y z
N MET A 1 5.30 3.22 -42.47
CA MET A 1 5.78 4.13 -41.41
C MET A 1 4.64 5.03 -40.93
N SER A 2 3.76 4.55 -40.04
CA SER A 2 2.75 5.41 -39.37
C SER A 2 2.19 4.86 -38.04
N SER A 3 2.65 3.70 -37.56
CA SER A 3 2.12 3.05 -36.34
C SER A 3 2.75 3.53 -35.02
N SER A 4 3.92 4.18 -35.06
CA SER A 4 4.69 4.51 -33.84
C SER A 4 4.26 5.81 -33.13
N ARG A 5 3.39 6.64 -33.73
CA ARG A 5 2.99 7.95 -33.15
C ARG A 5 1.76 7.91 -32.25
N ARG A 6 1.02 6.79 -32.15
CA ARG A 6 -0.14 6.67 -31.25
C ARG A 6 0.22 6.20 -29.84
N GLU A 7 1.22 5.34 -29.69
CA GLU A 7 1.63 4.82 -28.37
C GLU A 7 2.26 5.90 -27.46
N SER A 8 2.99 6.87 -28.04
CA SER A 8 3.59 7.96 -27.27
C SER A 8 2.59 8.95 -26.67
N ARG A 9 1.32 8.94 -27.09
CA ARG A 9 0.29 9.85 -26.55
C ARG A 9 -0.41 9.31 -25.30
N LEU A 10 -0.46 8.00 -25.11
CA LEU A 10 -1.13 7.40 -23.94
C LEU A 10 -0.31 7.61 -22.65
N VAL A 11 1.03 7.57 -22.75
CA VAL A 11 1.94 7.70 -21.60
C VAL A 11 2.13 9.17 -21.18
N ALA A 12 2.13 10.10 -22.14
CA ALA A 12 2.25 11.53 -21.83
C ALA A 12 1.04 12.11 -21.08
N GLY A 13 -0.15 11.51 -21.21
CA GLY A 13 -1.37 11.95 -20.53
C GLY A 13 -1.38 11.71 -19.01
N ILE A 14 -0.51 10.84 -18.50
CA ILE A 14 -0.44 10.48 -17.07
C ILE A 14 0.38 11.50 -16.26
N LEU A 15 1.24 12.29 -16.92
CA LEU A 15 2.13 13.27 -16.28
C LEU A 15 1.71 14.74 -16.46
N GLY A 16 0.62 15.02 -17.18
CA GLY A 16 0.31 16.36 -17.70
C GLY A 16 -0.58 17.29 -16.87
N ASP A 17 -1.38 16.80 -15.92
CA ASP A 17 -2.51 17.60 -15.38
C ASP A 17 -2.29 18.25 -14.01
N LEU A 18 -1.05 18.33 -13.52
CA LEU A 18 -0.70 19.18 -12.36
C LEU A 18 -0.23 20.60 -12.77
N GLY A 19 -0.31 20.94 -14.05
CA GLY A 19 0.32 22.14 -14.61
C GLY A 19 -0.57 23.35 -14.92
N ASP A 20 -1.90 23.26 -14.85
CA ASP A 20 -2.78 24.31 -15.39
C ASP A 20 -3.73 24.93 -14.36
N LEU A 21 -3.15 25.67 -13.41
CA LEU A 21 -3.84 26.69 -12.61
C LEU A 21 -2.96 27.93 -12.48
N ARG A 22 -2.67 28.60 -13.60
CA ARG A 22 -2.17 29.99 -13.59
C ARG A 22 -3.00 30.85 -14.53
N GLY A 23 -3.96 31.58 -13.97
CA GLY A 23 -4.62 32.66 -14.69
C GLY A 23 -5.92 33.15 -14.06
N ALA A 24 -5.83 33.97 -13.00
CA ALA A 24 -6.82 35.03 -12.72
C ALA A 24 -6.28 35.99 -11.66
N THR A 25 -5.78 37.14 -12.12
CA THR A 25 -5.52 38.33 -11.31
C THR A 25 -6.84 39.04 -10.97
N GLY A 26 -7.01 39.47 -9.72
CA GLY A 26 -8.08 40.39 -9.31
C GLY A 26 -7.94 40.86 -7.86
N ARG A 27 -7.52 42.12 -7.67
CA ARG A 27 -7.45 42.85 -6.39
C ARG A 27 -8.84 43.10 -5.79
N SER A 28 -8.98 43.00 -4.47
CA SER A 28 -9.34 44.13 -3.56
C SER A 28 -9.57 43.70 -2.11
N ASN A 29 -8.82 44.34 -1.21
CA ASN A 29 -9.05 44.73 0.20
C ASN A 29 -10.21 44.16 1.02
N GLY A 30 -9.90 43.78 2.27
CA GLY A 30 -10.86 43.67 3.37
C GLY A 30 -10.23 43.18 4.67
N LEU A 31 -9.77 44.11 5.52
CA LEU A 31 -9.43 43.87 6.93
C LEU A 31 -10.67 43.40 7.70
N ALA A 32 -10.55 42.31 8.47
CA ALA A 32 -11.28 42.15 9.72
C ALA A 32 -10.59 41.14 10.65
N THR A 33 -10.15 41.68 11.76
CA THR A 33 -9.59 41.07 12.96
C THR A 33 -10.49 40.03 13.63
N SER A 34 -9.86 38.94 14.08
CA SER A 34 -10.01 38.27 15.38
C SER A 34 -11.41 38.16 16.02
N LEU A 35 -11.89 36.93 16.18
CA LEU A 35 -12.50 36.54 17.46
C LEU A 35 -12.17 35.09 17.80
N VAL A 36 -11.40 34.96 18.88
CA VAL A 36 -11.03 33.73 19.57
C VAL A 36 -12.23 33.21 20.36
N ALA A 37 -12.63 31.96 20.15
CA ALA A 37 -13.43 31.21 21.12
C ALA A 37 -12.82 29.82 21.30
N ARG A 38 -12.13 29.68 22.43
CA ARG A 38 -11.49 28.48 22.95
C ARG A 38 -12.55 27.42 23.28
N ARG A 39 -12.37 26.18 22.82
CA ARG A 39 -12.70 25.00 23.62
C ARG A 39 -11.55 24.01 23.56
N THR A 40 -10.94 23.88 24.72
CA THR A 40 -9.75 23.11 25.06
C THR A 40 -10.05 21.62 25.08
N TRP A 41 -9.28 20.82 24.34
CA TRP A 41 -9.03 19.42 24.67
C TRP A 41 -7.54 19.26 24.96
N ARG A 42 -7.24 18.95 26.22
CA ARG A 42 -5.87 18.70 26.71
C ARG A 42 -5.40 17.32 26.22
N PRO A 43 -4.14 17.17 25.76
CA PRO A 43 -3.54 15.87 25.54
C PRO A 43 -3.20 15.20 26.89
N MET A 44 -3.58 13.94 27.03
CA MET A 44 -3.28 13.10 28.19
C MET A 44 -1.85 12.57 28.05
N LEU A 45 -0.92 13.21 28.77
CA LEU A 45 0.44 12.72 29.02
C LEU A 45 0.36 11.51 29.96
N PHE A 46 0.80 10.34 29.51
CA PHE A 46 1.13 9.24 30.42
C PHE A 46 2.56 9.43 30.93
N LEU A 47 2.66 9.87 32.18
CA LEU A 47 3.85 9.84 33.00
C LEU A 47 4.14 8.40 33.43
N SER A 48 5.37 7.94 33.19
CA SER A 48 5.91 6.70 33.74
C SER A 48 6.11 6.88 35.26
N PRO A 49 5.73 5.92 36.13
CA PRO A 49 6.08 6.01 37.53
C PRO A 49 7.56 5.65 37.73
N GLY A 50 8.28 6.52 38.43
CA GLY A 50 9.56 6.22 39.04
C GLY A 50 9.42 6.02 40.56
N ASP A 51 10.42 5.32 41.10
CA ASP A 51 10.87 5.22 42.51
C ASP A 51 10.06 4.39 43.53
N PRO A 52 10.67 3.89 44.63
CA PRO A 52 11.97 4.25 45.20
C PRO A 52 12.93 3.10 45.58
N SER A 53 14.20 3.47 45.72
CA SER A 53 15.22 2.75 46.46
C SER A 53 15.07 2.87 48.00
N ASN A 54 15.43 1.78 48.68
CA ASN A 54 16.19 1.69 49.95
C ASN A 54 15.43 1.53 51.29
N GLN A 55 15.58 0.36 51.94
CA GLN A 55 16.30 0.12 53.22
C GLN A 55 15.81 -1.14 53.97
N GLY A 56 16.75 -1.81 54.66
CA GLY A 56 16.47 -2.55 55.91
C GLY A 56 16.45 -4.08 55.82
N GLY A 57 17.58 -4.71 56.14
CA GLY A 57 17.75 -6.16 56.11
C GLY A 57 17.20 -6.93 57.31
N ARG A 58 17.09 -8.26 57.14
CA ARG A 58 17.64 -9.26 58.07
C ARG A 58 17.65 -10.61 57.36
N GLN A 59 18.85 -11.17 57.15
CA GLN A 59 19.02 -12.53 56.68
C GLN A 59 18.73 -13.51 57.82
N GLN A 60 17.85 -14.47 57.59
CA GLN A 60 17.93 -15.80 58.19
C GLN A 60 17.79 -16.81 57.05
N GLY A 61 18.93 -17.11 56.41
CA GLY A 61 19.04 -18.18 55.44
C GLY A 61 19.33 -19.49 56.16
N GLY A 62 18.34 -20.36 56.26
CA GLY A 62 18.56 -21.79 56.42
C GLY A 62 19.30 -22.33 55.20
N MET A 63 20.34 -23.14 55.45
CA MET A 63 21.13 -23.79 54.41
C MET A 63 20.27 -24.75 53.59
N ILE A 64 19.82 -24.29 52.41
CA ILE A 64 19.37 -25.18 51.34
C ILE A 64 20.40 -25.05 50.22
N GLY A 65 21.09 -26.16 49.97
CA GLY A 65 22.37 -26.22 49.25
C GLY A 65 22.38 -25.49 47.90
N ALA A 66 23.48 -24.77 47.65
CA ALA A 66 23.79 -24.02 46.44
C ALA A 66 23.66 -24.81 45.12
N ARG A 67 23.57 -26.16 45.20
CA ARG A 67 23.27 -27.02 44.05
C ARG A 67 21.82 -26.83 43.56
N LEU A 68 20.82 -26.76 44.43
CA LEU A 68 19.40 -26.70 44.04
C LEU A 68 19.01 -25.36 43.38
N ARG A 69 19.64 -24.25 43.81
CA ARG A 69 19.47 -22.91 43.20
C ARG A 69 20.01 -22.82 41.77
N ARG A 70 21.09 -23.54 41.48
CA ARG A 70 21.66 -23.63 40.12
C ARG A 70 20.74 -24.39 39.17
N TRP A 71 20.12 -25.48 39.63
CA TRP A 71 19.16 -26.25 38.82
C TRP A 71 17.87 -25.48 38.54
N LEU A 72 17.33 -24.74 39.51
CA LEU A 72 16.15 -23.87 39.30
C LEU A 72 16.42 -22.70 38.35
N SER A 73 17.64 -22.12 38.40
CA SER A 73 18.06 -21.05 37.49
C SER A 73 18.29 -21.55 36.06
N LEU A 74 18.83 -22.77 35.91
CA LEU A 74 19.00 -23.43 34.61
C LEU A 74 17.65 -23.83 34.00
N LEU A 75 16.70 -24.32 34.81
CA LEU A 75 15.33 -24.62 34.34
C LEU A 75 14.57 -23.35 33.89
N ALA A 76 14.75 -22.22 34.59
CA ALA A 76 14.18 -20.94 34.18
C ALA A 76 14.83 -20.38 32.89
N CYS A 77 16.13 -20.59 32.68
CA CYS A 77 16.81 -20.28 31.41
C CYS A 77 16.36 -21.20 30.28
N VAL A 78 16.14 -22.49 30.52
CA VAL A 78 15.66 -23.43 29.50
C VAL A 78 14.19 -23.15 29.13
N LEU A 79 13.33 -22.78 30.09
CA LEU A 79 11.94 -22.40 29.82
C LEU A 79 11.80 -21.04 29.10
N THR A 80 12.75 -20.12 29.26
CA THR A 80 12.78 -18.86 28.47
C THR A 80 13.33 -19.07 27.06
N ILE A 81 14.11 -20.12 26.81
CA ILE A 81 14.59 -20.51 25.46
C ILE A 81 13.52 -21.29 24.66
N ILE A 82 12.51 -21.86 25.32
CA ILE A 82 11.38 -22.56 24.67
C ILE A 82 10.11 -21.67 24.61
N SER A 83 10.23 -20.35 24.76
CA SER A 83 9.19 -19.51 24.18
C SER A 83 9.33 -19.61 22.67
N PRO A 84 8.37 -20.22 21.93
CA PRO A 84 8.36 -20.05 20.49
C PRO A 84 8.26 -18.55 20.27
N ARG A 85 9.35 -17.94 19.81
CA ARG A 85 9.29 -16.64 19.16
C ARG A 85 8.24 -16.85 18.09
N ALA A 86 7.05 -16.28 18.26
CA ALA A 86 5.93 -16.43 17.34
C ALA A 86 6.38 -15.86 16.00
N LYS A 87 7.05 -16.69 15.19
CA LYS A 87 7.28 -16.47 13.78
C LYS A 87 5.88 -16.36 13.21
N GLY A 88 5.53 -15.20 12.65
CA GLY A 88 4.30 -15.05 11.89
C GLY A 88 4.16 -16.25 10.95
N ALA A 89 2.99 -16.86 10.93
CA ALA A 89 2.77 -18.08 10.18
C ALA A 89 3.23 -17.88 8.73
N SER A 90 4.14 -18.73 8.27
CA SER A 90 4.57 -18.74 6.88
C SER A 90 3.41 -19.23 6.03
N VAL A 91 2.91 -18.39 5.13
CA VAL A 91 1.78 -18.70 4.27
C VAL A 91 2.32 -19.21 2.94
N GLY A 92 1.76 -20.31 2.43
CA GLY A 92 2.14 -20.88 1.14
C GLY A 92 1.53 -20.13 -0.04
N ILE A 93 2.22 -20.13 -1.17
CA ILE A 93 1.73 -19.56 -2.43
C ILE A 93 0.76 -20.53 -3.14
N THR A 94 -0.29 -19.98 -3.75
CA THR A 94 -1.22 -20.67 -4.64
C THR A 94 -1.02 -20.14 -6.06
N PHE A 95 -0.84 -21.05 -7.03
CA PHE A 95 -0.73 -20.72 -8.46
C PHE A 95 -2.03 -21.07 -9.17
N LEU A 96 -2.55 -20.15 -9.97
CA LEU A 96 -3.73 -20.37 -10.79
C LEU A 96 -3.34 -20.89 -12.18
N GLN A 97 -2.93 -22.17 -12.23
CA GLN A 97 -2.43 -22.80 -13.46
C GLN A 97 -3.45 -22.69 -14.61
N ASP A 98 -4.72 -23.01 -14.35
CA ASP A 98 -5.79 -23.01 -15.34
C ASP A 98 -6.16 -21.60 -15.85
N ALA A 99 -5.72 -20.54 -15.15
CA ALA A 99 -6.01 -19.18 -15.56
C ALA A 99 -5.21 -18.75 -16.81
N THR A 100 -4.05 -19.39 -17.05
CA THR A 100 -3.25 -19.15 -18.26
C THR A 100 -3.98 -19.55 -19.53
N ALA A 101 -4.71 -20.67 -19.49
CA ALA A 101 -5.57 -21.10 -20.59
C ALA A 101 -6.73 -20.13 -20.88
N LYS A 102 -7.10 -19.30 -19.89
CA LYS A 102 -8.07 -18.20 -20.02
C LYS A 102 -7.41 -16.85 -20.34
N GLY A 103 -6.11 -16.85 -20.62
CA GLY A 103 -5.33 -15.67 -21.01
C GLY A 103 -4.79 -14.83 -19.85
N ALA A 104 -5.00 -15.22 -18.58
CA ALA A 104 -4.41 -14.54 -17.44
C ALA A 104 -2.98 -15.04 -17.21
N ALA A 105 -2.00 -14.16 -17.40
CA ALA A 105 -0.58 -14.52 -17.30
C ALA A 105 0.28 -13.34 -16.84
N CYS A 106 1.31 -13.63 -16.05
CA CYS A 106 2.38 -12.68 -15.71
C CYS A 106 3.15 -12.24 -16.96
N LEU A 107 4.01 -11.20 -16.85
CA LEU A 107 4.83 -10.71 -17.97
C LEU A 107 5.61 -11.82 -18.69
N ASP A 108 6.02 -12.87 -17.97
CA ASP A 108 6.75 -14.00 -18.53
C ASP A 108 5.89 -15.12 -19.16
N GLY A 109 4.58 -15.06 -18.97
CA GLY A 109 3.64 -16.12 -19.35
C GLY A 109 3.28 -17.09 -18.21
N SER A 110 3.91 -16.97 -17.04
CA SER A 110 3.61 -17.83 -15.89
C SER A 110 2.24 -17.52 -15.27
N PRO A 111 1.63 -18.46 -14.52
CA PRO A 111 0.30 -18.26 -13.97
C PRO A 111 0.28 -17.16 -12.89
N PRO A 112 -0.86 -16.46 -12.72
CA PRO A 112 -1.07 -15.58 -11.58
C PRO A 112 -0.96 -16.35 -10.25
N ALA A 113 -0.62 -15.65 -9.17
CA ALA A 113 -0.44 -16.27 -7.87
C ALA A 113 -0.85 -15.35 -6.70
N TYR A 114 -1.22 -15.96 -5.59
CA TYR A 114 -1.51 -15.27 -4.33
C TYR A 114 -1.16 -16.15 -3.13
N HIS A 115 -1.02 -15.54 -1.96
CA HIS A 115 -0.91 -16.24 -0.67
C HIS A 115 -2.23 -16.13 0.08
N PHE A 116 -2.69 -17.20 0.71
CA PHE A 116 -3.97 -17.21 1.42
C PHE A 116 -3.87 -17.94 2.77
N ASP A 117 -4.22 -17.20 3.81
CA ASP A 117 -4.39 -17.68 5.16
C ASP A 117 -5.87 -17.63 5.55
N LYS A 118 -6.45 -18.79 5.87
CA LYS A 118 -7.89 -18.95 6.03
C LYS A 118 -8.37 -18.36 7.36
N GLY A 119 -9.50 -17.66 7.31
CA GLY A 119 -10.14 -17.11 8.49
C GLY A 119 -10.72 -18.18 9.42
N SER A 120 -11.01 -17.80 10.65
CA SER A 120 -11.55 -18.69 11.69
C SER A 120 -12.65 -18.01 12.51
N GLY A 121 -13.47 -18.83 13.19
CA GLY A 121 -14.55 -18.36 14.06
C GLY A 121 -15.50 -17.39 13.34
N THR A 122 -15.80 -16.26 13.98
CA THR A 122 -16.66 -15.20 13.45
C THR A 122 -16.04 -14.44 12.27
N GLY A 123 -14.74 -14.63 11.98
CA GLY A 123 -14.03 -13.99 10.89
C GLY A 123 -14.09 -14.75 9.57
N ILE A 124 -14.69 -15.94 9.53
CA ILE A 124 -14.69 -16.81 8.34
C ILE A 124 -15.41 -16.23 7.12
N ASN A 125 -16.32 -15.27 7.32
CA ASN A 125 -17.01 -14.54 6.25
C ASN A 125 -16.47 -13.12 6.04
N ASN A 126 -15.35 -12.77 6.67
CA ASN A 126 -14.70 -11.49 6.49
C ASN A 126 -13.35 -11.69 5.78
N TRP A 127 -13.01 -10.77 4.89
CA TRP A 127 -11.93 -10.95 3.92
C TRP A 127 -11.07 -9.69 3.82
N ILE A 128 -9.74 -9.88 3.83
CA ILE A 128 -8.75 -8.86 3.48
C ILE A 128 -8.03 -9.35 2.22
N VAL A 129 -8.26 -8.68 1.10
CA VAL A 129 -7.53 -8.90 -0.15
C VAL A 129 -6.54 -7.78 -0.34
N HIS A 130 -5.27 -8.05 -0.06
CA HIS A 130 -4.19 -7.10 -0.23
C HIS A 130 -3.53 -7.29 -1.60
N MET A 131 -3.61 -6.27 -2.45
CA MET A 131 -2.94 -6.21 -3.74
C MET A 131 -1.49 -5.76 -3.55
N GLU A 132 -0.52 -6.58 -3.92
CA GLU A 132 0.89 -6.19 -3.89
C GLU A 132 1.18 -5.05 -4.88
N GLY A 133 2.03 -4.11 -4.47
CA GLY A 133 2.54 -3.05 -5.34
C GLY A 133 3.87 -3.41 -5.98
N GLY A 134 4.56 -2.43 -6.56
CA GLY A 134 5.91 -2.65 -7.12
C GLY A 134 6.28 -1.72 -8.27
N GLY A 135 5.55 -0.64 -8.49
CA GLY A 135 5.75 0.26 -9.63
C GLY A 135 5.38 -0.38 -10.97
N TRP A 136 5.88 0.18 -12.05
CA TRP A 136 5.54 -0.21 -13.42
C TRP A 136 6.77 -0.55 -14.24
N CYS A 137 6.55 -1.05 -15.44
CA CYS A 137 7.51 -0.92 -16.52
C CYS A 137 6.90 -0.03 -17.62
N GLU A 138 7.66 0.94 -18.11
CA GLU A 138 7.14 2.03 -18.95
C GLU A 138 7.35 1.75 -20.45
N ASP A 139 8.27 0.84 -20.76
CA ASP A 139 8.61 0.46 -22.12
C ASP A 139 8.95 -1.03 -22.23
N VAL A 140 9.09 -1.51 -23.46
CA VAL A 140 9.40 -2.92 -23.74
C VAL A 140 10.72 -3.36 -23.06
N ALA A 141 11.75 -2.51 -23.04
CA ALA A 141 13.05 -2.87 -22.50
C ALA A 141 13.00 -3.06 -20.97
N THR A 142 12.35 -2.14 -20.27
CA THR A 142 12.12 -2.21 -18.82
C THR A 142 11.22 -3.38 -18.47
N CYS A 143 10.18 -3.66 -19.26
CA CYS A 143 9.32 -4.83 -19.05
C CYS A 143 10.07 -6.15 -19.28
N LEU A 144 10.98 -6.21 -20.26
CA LEU A 144 11.83 -7.39 -20.48
C LEU A 144 12.80 -7.66 -19.33
N SER A 145 13.35 -6.60 -18.73
CA SER A 145 14.17 -6.74 -17.52
C SER A 145 13.31 -7.23 -16.36
N ARG A 146 12.12 -6.64 -16.19
CA ARG A 146 11.19 -6.97 -15.10
C ARG A 146 10.62 -8.38 -15.17
N LYS A 147 10.39 -8.90 -16.38
CA LYS A 147 10.01 -10.31 -16.64
C LYS A 147 10.93 -11.32 -15.94
N LYS A 148 12.20 -10.95 -15.70
CA LYS A 148 13.23 -11.79 -15.06
C LYS A 148 13.27 -11.63 -13.53
N THR A 149 12.28 -10.99 -12.91
CA THR A 149 12.18 -10.82 -11.46
C THR A 149 10.85 -11.37 -10.94
N ASP A 150 10.69 -11.40 -9.61
CA ASP A 150 9.46 -11.79 -8.94
C ASP A 150 8.26 -10.85 -9.22
N LEU A 151 8.53 -9.65 -9.73
CA LEU A 151 7.53 -8.66 -10.17
C LEU A 151 7.13 -8.78 -11.65
N GLY A 152 7.64 -9.79 -12.35
CA GLY A 152 7.26 -10.13 -13.72
C GLY A 152 7.06 -11.63 -13.97
N SER A 153 7.38 -12.48 -12.98
CA SER A 153 7.27 -13.93 -13.07
C SER A 153 6.89 -14.54 -11.73
N SER A 154 5.82 -15.31 -11.71
CA SER A 154 5.42 -16.08 -10.52
C SER A 154 6.35 -17.25 -10.22
N ASN A 155 7.14 -17.69 -11.20
CA ASN A 155 8.19 -18.69 -11.00
C ASN A 155 9.26 -18.19 -10.02
N LEU A 156 9.53 -16.89 -10.03
CA LEU A 156 10.55 -16.24 -9.21
C LEU A 156 10.01 -15.70 -7.88
N MET A 157 8.70 -15.76 -7.65
CA MET A 157 8.10 -15.33 -6.39
C MET A 157 8.47 -16.27 -5.24
N VAL A 158 8.66 -15.68 -4.06
CA VAL A 158 8.76 -16.40 -2.79
C VAL A 158 7.55 -17.30 -2.58
N LYS A 159 7.80 -18.57 -2.25
CA LYS A 159 6.76 -19.61 -2.12
C LYS A 159 6.13 -19.66 -0.73
N GLN A 160 6.80 -19.05 0.23
CA GLN A 160 6.51 -19.08 1.65
C GLN A 160 6.70 -17.67 2.21
N PHE A 161 5.62 -16.96 2.47
CA PHE A 161 5.65 -15.54 2.83
C PHE A 161 5.10 -15.33 4.24
N GLY A 162 5.88 -14.63 5.08
CA GLY A 162 5.46 -14.28 6.44
C GLY A 162 4.52 -13.08 6.42
N PHE A 163 3.25 -13.29 6.77
CA PHE A 163 2.31 -12.19 6.88
C PHE A 163 2.61 -11.33 8.12
N SER A 164 2.44 -10.01 7.96
CA SER A 164 2.59 -9.03 9.05
C SER A 164 1.67 -7.83 8.86
N GLY A 165 1.66 -6.90 9.81
CA GLY A 165 0.78 -5.73 9.77
C GLY A 165 -0.69 -6.15 9.72
N LEU A 166 -1.45 -5.56 8.79
CA LEU A 166 -2.87 -5.89 8.59
C LEU A 166 -3.12 -7.36 8.21
N LEU A 167 -2.11 -8.04 7.64
CA LEU A 167 -2.21 -9.46 7.30
C LEU A 167 -1.72 -10.39 8.41
N SER A 168 -1.22 -9.86 9.53
CA SER A 168 -0.72 -10.70 10.61
C SER A 168 -1.83 -11.56 11.21
N SER A 169 -1.51 -12.82 11.52
CA SER A 169 -2.36 -13.72 12.32
C SER A 169 -2.23 -13.48 13.83
N GLN A 170 -1.35 -12.58 14.25
CA GLN A 170 -1.15 -12.26 15.66
C GLN A 170 -2.02 -11.06 16.07
N GLN A 171 -2.96 -11.27 16.99
CA GLN A 171 -3.85 -10.23 17.53
C GLN A 171 -3.07 -9.02 18.08
N LYS A 172 -1.88 -9.24 18.67
CA LYS A 172 -1.05 -8.13 19.16
C LYS A 172 -0.67 -7.12 18.07
N SER A 173 -0.45 -7.59 16.84
CA SER A 173 -0.07 -6.76 15.69
C SER A 173 -1.24 -6.41 14.76
N ASN A 174 -2.31 -7.20 14.83
CA ASN A 174 -3.53 -7.05 14.03
C ASN A 174 -4.74 -7.27 14.94
N PRO A 175 -5.06 -6.33 15.83
CA PRO A 175 -6.06 -6.54 16.88
C PRO A 175 -7.45 -6.85 16.34
N ASP A 176 -7.78 -6.30 15.18
CA ASP A 176 -9.13 -6.32 14.64
C ASP A 176 -9.36 -7.46 13.64
N PHE A 177 -8.34 -7.83 12.85
CA PHE A 177 -8.53 -8.67 11.66
C PHE A 177 -7.70 -9.96 11.64
N TYR A 178 -7.02 -10.30 12.75
CA TYR A 178 -6.14 -11.48 12.86
C TYR A 178 -6.83 -12.84 12.71
N TYR A 179 -8.15 -12.89 12.60
CA TYR A 179 -8.94 -14.11 12.39
C TYR A 179 -9.81 -14.06 11.12
N TRP A 180 -9.64 -13.03 10.27
CA TRP A 180 -10.29 -12.94 8.97
C TRP A 180 -9.57 -13.80 7.91
N ASN A 181 -10.21 -14.04 6.76
CA ASN A 181 -9.50 -14.54 5.58
C ASN A 181 -8.51 -13.46 5.11
N ARG A 182 -7.24 -13.81 4.99
CA ARG A 182 -6.17 -12.86 4.64
C ARG A 182 -5.46 -13.32 3.39
N ILE A 183 -5.42 -12.45 2.38
CA ILE A 183 -4.91 -12.76 1.07
C ILE A 183 -3.89 -11.71 0.68
N LYS A 184 -2.72 -12.14 0.21
CA LYS A 184 -1.74 -11.29 -0.49
C LYS A 184 -1.68 -11.71 -1.95
N VAL A 185 -2.35 -10.94 -2.81
CA VAL A 185 -2.27 -11.08 -4.27
C VAL A 185 -0.89 -10.64 -4.73
N ARG A 186 -0.20 -11.46 -5.52
CA ARG A 186 1.15 -11.17 -5.99
C ARG A 186 1.11 -10.42 -7.32
N TYR A 187 1.96 -9.40 -7.43
CA TYR A 187 1.98 -8.50 -8.58
C TYR A 187 3.02 -8.94 -9.61
N CYS A 188 2.59 -9.13 -10.86
CA CYS A 188 3.49 -9.63 -11.92
C CYS A 188 3.20 -9.12 -13.34
N ASP A 189 2.26 -8.18 -13.52
CA ASP A 189 1.88 -7.68 -14.83
C ASP A 189 2.58 -6.38 -15.23
N GLY A 190 3.17 -5.66 -14.26
CA GLY A 190 3.86 -4.39 -14.53
C GLY A 190 2.95 -3.21 -14.93
N SER A 191 1.63 -3.38 -14.83
CA SER A 191 0.59 -2.41 -15.23
C SER A 191 -0.47 -2.14 -14.15
N SER A 192 -0.14 -2.36 -12.86
CA SER A 192 -1.09 -2.27 -11.73
C SER A 192 -2.41 -3.00 -11.93
N PHE A 193 -2.39 -4.19 -12.51
CA PHE A 193 -3.58 -5.00 -12.78
C PHE A 193 -4.58 -4.34 -13.77
N THR A 194 -4.18 -3.32 -14.53
CA THR A 194 -5.08 -2.60 -15.44
C THR A 194 -4.92 -2.94 -16.92
N GLY A 195 -3.75 -3.43 -17.35
CA GLY A 195 -3.49 -3.75 -18.75
C GLY A 195 -4.27 -4.98 -19.24
N ASP A 196 -4.75 -4.94 -20.48
CA ASP A 196 -5.40 -6.07 -21.16
C ASP A 196 -5.12 -6.07 -22.67
N VAL A 197 -3.93 -6.53 -23.04
CA VAL A 197 -3.51 -6.61 -24.45
C VAL A 197 -3.68 -8.04 -24.96
N GLU A 198 -4.54 -8.23 -25.97
CA GLU A 198 -4.81 -9.57 -26.53
C GLU A 198 -3.59 -10.19 -27.23
N ALA A 199 -2.78 -9.38 -27.90
CA ALA A 199 -1.60 -9.86 -28.59
C ALA A 199 -0.44 -10.10 -27.62
N VAL A 200 0.16 -11.29 -27.69
CA VAL A 200 1.48 -11.52 -27.10
C VAL A 200 2.51 -10.85 -27.99
N ASN A 201 3.46 -10.12 -27.40
CA ASN A 201 4.50 -9.49 -28.20
C ASN A 201 5.36 -10.58 -28.87
N PRO A 202 5.33 -10.69 -30.22
CA PRO A 202 5.94 -11.83 -30.91
C PRO A 202 7.48 -11.79 -30.87
N ALA A 203 8.08 -10.61 -30.68
CA ALA A 203 9.52 -10.46 -30.68
C ALA A 203 10.16 -10.92 -29.37
N ASN A 204 9.41 -10.91 -28.26
CA ASN A 204 10.00 -11.06 -26.93
C ASN A 204 9.11 -11.80 -25.91
N ASN A 205 7.95 -12.27 -26.36
CA ASN A 205 7.01 -13.09 -25.59
C ASN A 205 6.57 -12.41 -24.27
N LEU A 206 6.27 -11.11 -24.32
CA LEU A 206 5.69 -10.37 -23.20
C LEU A 206 4.16 -10.45 -23.21
N PHE A 207 3.60 -10.61 -22.01
CA PHE A 207 2.16 -10.68 -21.76
C PHE A 207 1.73 -9.50 -20.89
N PHE A 208 0.83 -8.66 -21.39
CA PHE A 208 0.27 -7.53 -20.62
C PHE A 208 -1.18 -7.84 -20.23
N ARG A 209 -1.37 -8.64 -19.18
CA ARG A 209 -2.66 -9.27 -18.81
C ARG A 209 -3.14 -8.92 -17.39
N GLY A 210 -2.77 -7.73 -16.89
CA GLY A 210 -3.12 -7.28 -15.54
C GLY A 210 -4.60 -7.41 -15.18
N ASN A 211 -5.50 -6.99 -16.09
CA ASN A 211 -6.95 -7.09 -15.89
C ASN A 211 -7.39 -8.56 -15.72
N ARG A 212 -6.91 -9.45 -16.59
CA ARG A 212 -7.24 -10.88 -16.55
C ARG A 212 -6.68 -11.57 -15.31
N ILE A 213 -5.48 -11.16 -14.86
CA ILE A 213 -4.90 -11.62 -13.59
C ILE A 213 -5.84 -11.28 -12.43
N PHE A 214 -6.30 -10.02 -12.35
CA PHE A 214 -7.22 -9.60 -11.31
C PHE A 214 -8.52 -10.41 -11.33
N GLU A 215 -9.15 -10.51 -12.49
CA GLU A 215 -10.41 -11.24 -12.64
C GLU A 215 -10.27 -12.72 -12.27
N ALA A 216 -9.20 -13.37 -12.71
CA ALA A 216 -8.94 -14.78 -12.39
C ALA A 216 -8.77 -15.01 -10.88
N ILE A 217 -8.03 -14.13 -10.20
CA ILE A 217 -7.81 -14.22 -8.76
C ILE A 217 -9.11 -13.95 -7.99
N VAL A 218 -9.85 -12.91 -8.35
CA VAL A 218 -11.14 -12.60 -7.72
C VAL A 218 -12.12 -13.76 -7.91
N ALA A 219 -12.23 -14.32 -9.12
CA ALA A 219 -13.10 -15.45 -9.39
C ALA A 219 -12.75 -16.68 -8.54
N ASP A 220 -11.46 -17.00 -8.41
CA ASP A 220 -11.00 -18.12 -7.58
C ASP A 220 -11.28 -17.88 -6.08
N LEU A 221 -11.09 -16.66 -5.58
CA LEU A 221 -11.42 -16.29 -4.20
C LEU A 221 -12.94 -16.32 -3.93
N LEU A 222 -13.76 -15.87 -4.89
CA LEU A 222 -15.23 -15.97 -4.82
C LEU A 222 -15.65 -17.43 -4.66
N ALA A 223 -15.11 -18.32 -5.49
CA ALA A 223 -15.35 -19.76 -5.41
C ALA A 223 -14.88 -20.39 -4.09
N LYS A 224 -13.89 -19.79 -3.41
CA LYS A 224 -13.42 -20.21 -2.08
C LYS A 224 -14.24 -19.65 -0.90
N GLY A 225 -15.33 -18.94 -1.18
CA GLY A 225 -16.28 -18.46 -0.19
C GLY A 225 -16.36 -16.93 -0.06
N MET A 226 -15.55 -16.17 -0.81
CA MET A 226 -15.63 -14.70 -0.77
C MET A 226 -16.97 -14.18 -1.33
N GLN A 227 -17.68 -14.99 -2.11
CA GLN A 227 -19.06 -14.68 -2.53
C GLN A 227 -20.05 -14.57 -1.37
N ASN A 228 -19.73 -15.17 -0.21
CA ASN A 228 -20.52 -15.08 1.02
C ASN A 228 -19.97 -14.01 1.97
N ALA A 229 -19.05 -13.15 1.50
CA ALA A 229 -18.44 -12.13 2.33
C ALA A 229 -19.46 -11.08 2.77
N ASN A 230 -19.36 -10.64 4.03
CA ASN A 230 -20.21 -9.55 4.53
C ASN A 230 -19.87 -8.20 3.89
N ASN A 231 -18.66 -8.05 3.34
CA ASN A 231 -18.15 -6.83 2.70
C ASN A 231 -17.28 -7.21 1.49
N GLY A 232 -17.54 -6.65 0.30
CA GLY A 232 -16.77 -6.97 -0.92
C GLY A 232 -16.71 -5.84 -1.95
N SER A 233 -15.61 -5.79 -2.69
CA SER A 233 -15.40 -4.94 -3.88
C SER A 233 -14.99 -5.85 -5.06
N VAL A 234 -15.77 -5.83 -6.15
CA VAL A 234 -15.72 -6.89 -7.18
C VAL A 234 -15.27 -6.40 -8.56
N LYS A 235 -15.02 -5.09 -8.76
CA LYS A 235 -14.79 -4.56 -10.11
C LYS A 235 -13.53 -3.71 -10.24
N ASN A 236 -12.88 -3.83 -11.39
CA ASN A 236 -11.85 -2.95 -11.91
C ASN A 236 -12.41 -1.54 -12.19
N LEU A 237 -11.59 -0.66 -12.77
CA LEU A 237 -11.93 0.75 -13.03
C LEU A 237 -13.42 0.93 -13.35
N PRO A 238 -14.20 1.60 -12.48
CA PRO A 238 -15.65 1.60 -12.57
C PRO A 238 -16.11 2.14 -13.91
N VAL A 239 -17.05 1.45 -14.57
CA VAL A 239 -17.71 1.92 -15.80
C VAL A 239 -18.33 3.31 -15.59
N SER A 240 -18.81 3.59 -14.37
CA SER A 240 -19.31 4.91 -13.98
C SER A 240 -18.23 6.01 -14.06
N CYS A 241 -16.99 5.69 -13.75
CA CYS A 241 -15.87 6.61 -13.93
C CYS A 241 -15.44 6.68 -15.39
N THR A 242 -15.16 5.54 -16.02
CA THR A 242 -14.58 5.53 -17.39
C THR A 242 -15.53 6.14 -18.41
N SER A 243 -16.84 5.89 -18.28
CA SER A 243 -17.86 6.53 -19.13
C SER A 243 -17.91 8.05 -18.93
N ARG A 244 -17.73 8.53 -17.69
CA ARG A 244 -17.70 9.97 -17.38
C ARG A 244 -16.45 10.66 -17.92
N MET A 245 -15.30 9.99 -17.88
CA MET A 245 -14.04 10.55 -18.38
C MET A 245 -13.92 10.50 -19.92
N GLY A 246 -14.77 9.71 -20.58
CA GLY A 246 -14.87 9.69 -22.05
C GLY A 246 -13.57 9.29 -22.73
N THR A 247 -12.93 10.24 -23.42
CA THR A 247 -11.68 10.01 -24.17
C THR A 247 -10.45 9.84 -23.28
N ARG A 248 -10.59 10.01 -21.96
CA ARG A 248 -9.49 9.94 -20.98
C ARG A 248 -9.75 8.92 -19.84
N PRO A 249 -10.06 7.65 -20.15
CA PRO A 249 -10.39 6.64 -19.14
C PRO A 249 -9.23 6.36 -18.17
N GLU A 250 -7.98 6.63 -18.56
CA GLU A 250 -6.79 6.50 -17.74
C GLU A 250 -6.84 7.36 -16.47
N LEU A 251 -7.59 8.47 -16.51
CA LEU A 251 -7.79 9.31 -15.33
C LEU A 251 -8.51 8.58 -14.18
N CYS A 252 -9.30 7.55 -14.47
CA CYS A 252 -9.94 6.74 -13.43
C CYS A 252 -8.95 5.93 -12.60
N PHE A 253 -7.70 5.85 -13.01
CA PHE A 253 -6.63 5.31 -12.17
C PHE A 253 -6.35 6.20 -10.95
N PHE A 254 -6.57 7.52 -11.06
CA PHE A 254 -6.32 8.44 -9.98
C PHE A 254 -7.54 8.56 -9.05
N PRO A 255 -7.36 8.40 -7.73
CA PRO A 255 -8.44 8.51 -6.74
C PRO A 255 -9.29 9.77 -6.90
N GLN A 256 -8.68 10.91 -7.24
CA GLN A 256 -9.37 12.20 -7.41
C GLN A 256 -10.53 12.15 -8.42
N TYR A 257 -10.51 11.24 -9.39
CA TYR A 257 -11.60 11.07 -10.35
C TYR A 257 -12.51 9.91 -9.96
N VAL A 258 -11.95 8.73 -9.66
CA VAL A 258 -12.78 7.52 -9.46
C VAL A 258 -13.62 7.55 -8.19
N VAL A 259 -13.10 8.13 -7.10
CA VAL A 259 -13.71 8.12 -5.76
C VAL A 259 -15.12 8.72 -5.76
N GLN A 260 -15.34 9.74 -6.59
CA GLN A 260 -16.64 10.41 -6.69
C GLN A 260 -17.75 9.48 -7.18
N THR A 261 -17.41 8.46 -7.96
CA THR A 261 -18.36 7.51 -8.57
C THR A 261 -18.46 6.18 -7.83
N MET A 262 -17.65 5.99 -6.79
CA MET A 262 -17.59 4.75 -6.02
C MET A 262 -18.71 4.69 -4.99
N GLN A 263 -19.46 3.60 -5.05
CA GLN A 263 -20.54 3.28 -4.10
C GLN A 263 -20.04 2.47 -2.91
N THR A 264 -18.98 1.67 -3.08
CA THR A 264 -18.36 0.92 -2.00
C THR A 264 -17.78 1.88 -0.96
N PRO A 265 -18.03 1.67 0.35
CA PRO A 265 -17.38 2.43 1.39
C PRO A 265 -15.86 2.36 1.26
N MET A 266 -15.18 3.49 1.45
CA MET A 266 -13.73 3.59 1.26
C MET A 266 -13.07 4.21 2.47
N PHE A 267 -11.89 3.68 2.82
CA PHE A 267 -11.02 4.26 3.82
C PHE A 267 -9.66 4.56 3.21
N PHE A 268 -9.30 5.84 3.08
CA PHE A 268 -8.02 6.25 2.48
C PHE A 268 -6.92 6.28 3.53
N ILE A 269 -5.80 5.61 3.26
CA ILE A 269 -4.60 5.73 4.08
C ILE A 269 -3.47 6.17 3.16
N ASN A 270 -2.92 7.35 3.40
CA ASN A 270 -1.78 7.84 2.64
C ASN A 270 -0.91 8.76 3.48
N SER A 271 0.36 8.88 3.13
CA SER A 271 1.16 9.99 3.63
C SER A 271 0.91 11.23 2.78
N ALA A 272 0.76 12.39 3.43
CA ALA A 272 0.77 13.68 2.75
C ALA A 272 2.12 14.00 2.08
N TYR A 273 3.19 13.32 2.50
CA TYR A 273 4.53 13.39 1.93
C TYR A 273 4.97 11.98 1.49
N ASP A 274 4.16 11.33 0.66
CA ASP A 274 4.50 10.01 0.15
C ASP A 274 5.84 10.03 -0.59
N SER A 275 6.79 9.26 -0.08
CA SER A 275 8.16 9.30 -0.60
C SER A 275 8.27 8.82 -2.05
N TRP A 276 7.38 7.91 -2.46
CA TRP A 276 7.36 7.41 -3.82
C TRP A 276 6.81 8.45 -4.79
N GLN A 277 5.74 9.16 -4.43
CA GLN A 277 5.21 10.27 -5.24
C GLN A 277 6.22 11.41 -5.37
N ILE A 278 6.93 11.75 -4.29
CA ILE A 278 7.97 12.79 -4.33
C ILE A 278 9.10 12.37 -5.27
N GLU A 279 9.56 11.12 -5.20
CA GLU A 279 10.66 10.62 -6.02
C GLU A 279 10.31 10.45 -7.50
N ASN A 280 9.08 10.02 -7.82
CA ASN A 280 8.70 9.56 -9.16
C ASN A 280 7.71 10.49 -9.88
N ILE A 281 7.05 11.41 -9.18
CA ILE A 281 6.08 12.34 -9.77
C ILE A 281 6.56 13.79 -9.62
N LEU A 282 6.87 14.22 -8.39
CA LEU A 282 7.27 15.61 -8.13
C LEU A 282 8.68 15.92 -8.65
N ALA A 283 9.64 15.02 -8.41
CA ALA A 283 11.04 15.18 -8.79
C ALA A 283 11.65 13.93 -9.47
N PRO A 284 11.04 13.45 -10.57
CA PRO A 284 11.52 12.24 -11.25
C PRO A 284 12.91 12.46 -11.85
N SER A 285 13.78 11.46 -11.67
CA SER A 285 15.17 11.49 -12.13
C SER A 285 15.29 11.80 -13.63
N VAL A 286 14.30 11.39 -14.43
CA VAL A 286 14.27 11.60 -15.89
C VAL A 286 14.02 13.07 -16.28
N ALA A 287 13.36 13.85 -15.43
CA ALA A 287 13.08 15.27 -15.68
C ALA A 287 14.12 16.21 -15.06
N GLU A 288 15.03 15.68 -14.22
CA GLU A 288 16.02 16.49 -13.51
C GLU A 288 17.21 16.90 -14.39
N LYS A 289 17.33 18.20 -14.68
CA LYS A 289 18.57 18.80 -15.16
C LYS A 289 19.43 19.20 -13.96
N GLY A 290 20.62 18.62 -13.82
CA GLY A 290 21.63 19.08 -12.84
C GLY A 290 21.59 18.47 -11.44
N LYS A 291 20.86 17.36 -11.21
CA LYS A 291 20.85 16.60 -9.93
C LYS A 291 20.39 17.40 -8.70
N ALA A 292 19.63 18.49 -8.90
CA ALA A 292 19.25 19.41 -7.82
C ALA A 292 18.43 18.73 -6.70
N TRP A 293 17.56 17.78 -7.05
CA TRP A 293 16.71 17.04 -6.11
C TRP A 293 17.30 15.74 -5.62
N LYS A 294 18.40 15.26 -6.23
CA LYS A 294 18.99 13.94 -5.96
C LYS A 294 19.16 13.62 -4.47
N ARG A 295 19.53 14.59 -3.62
CA ARG A 295 19.65 14.38 -2.16
C ARG A 295 18.32 14.63 -1.44
N CYS A 296 17.65 15.71 -1.79
CA CYS A 296 16.41 16.17 -1.16
C CYS A 296 15.28 15.12 -1.26
N LYS A 297 15.12 14.46 -2.42
CA LYS A 297 14.06 13.46 -2.64
C LYS A 297 14.29 12.12 -1.96
N HIS A 298 15.39 11.92 -1.24
CA HIS A 298 15.60 10.73 -0.41
C HIS A 298 15.76 11.06 1.07
N ASP A 299 16.15 12.30 1.38
CA ASP A 299 16.23 12.83 2.74
C ASP A 299 15.79 14.30 2.75
N LEU A 300 14.60 14.54 3.32
CA LEU A 300 14.01 15.88 3.38
C LEU A 300 14.89 16.87 4.17
N ASN A 301 15.76 16.40 5.06
CA ASN A 301 16.70 17.25 5.80
C ASN A 301 17.81 17.83 4.91
N LYS A 302 17.97 17.32 3.68
CA LYS A 302 18.94 17.81 2.69
C LYS A 302 18.33 18.78 1.69
N CYS A 303 17.04 19.10 1.82
CA CYS A 303 16.36 20.04 0.95
C CYS A 303 16.72 21.48 1.31
N THR A 304 16.83 22.33 0.28
CA THR A 304 16.84 23.78 0.46
C THR A 304 15.44 24.27 0.86
N PRO A 305 15.31 25.46 1.47
CA PRO A 305 14.00 26.04 1.80
C PRO A 305 13.06 26.14 0.58
N ALA A 306 13.59 26.46 -0.60
CA ALA A 306 12.82 26.51 -1.84
C ALA A 306 12.28 25.13 -2.25
N GLN A 307 13.09 24.07 -2.11
CA GLN A 307 12.65 22.70 -2.38
C GLN A 307 11.61 22.21 -1.38
N LEU A 308 11.80 22.51 -0.09
CA LEU A 308 10.81 22.19 0.94
C LEU A 308 9.49 22.89 0.66
N LYS A 309 9.51 24.14 0.21
CA LYS A 309 8.30 24.85 -0.18
C LYS A 309 7.55 24.12 -1.30
N VAL A 310 8.24 23.68 -2.34
CA VAL A 310 7.61 22.92 -3.44
C VAL A 310 6.99 21.59 -2.94
N ILE A 311 7.64 20.90 -2.00
CA ILE A 311 7.09 19.68 -1.38
C ILE A 311 5.84 19.99 -0.53
N GLN A 312 5.85 21.13 0.17
CA GLN A 312 4.70 21.59 0.95
C GLN A 312 3.53 22.00 0.05
N ASP A 313 3.80 22.73 -1.03
CA ASP A 313 2.80 23.12 -2.03
C ASP A 313 2.16 21.85 -2.65
N PHE A 314 2.96 20.82 -2.97
CA PHE A 314 2.46 19.53 -3.46
C PHE A 314 1.56 18.79 -2.46
N ARG A 315 1.88 18.85 -1.16
CA ARG A 315 1.00 18.36 -0.10
C ARG A 315 -0.32 19.13 -0.08
N ASP A 316 -0.27 20.45 -0.21
CA ASP A 316 -1.46 21.29 -0.14
C ASP A 316 -2.40 20.99 -1.33
N ASP A 317 -1.85 20.74 -2.53
CA ASP A 317 -2.62 20.24 -3.68
C ASP A 317 -3.29 18.88 -3.40
N PHE A 318 -2.57 17.95 -2.76
CA PHE A 318 -3.13 16.66 -2.36
C PHE A 318 -4.30 16.81 -1.35
N LEU A 319 -4.13 17.66 -0.33
CA LEU A 319 -5.18 17.93 0.65
C LEU A 319 -6.38 18.65 0.02
N LEU A 320 -6.13 19.55 -0.94
CA LEU A 320 -7.18 20.20 -1.71
C LEU A 320 -7.97 19.19 -2.56
N ALA A 321 -7.29 18.22 -3.19
CA ALA A 321 -7.94 17.13 -3.93
C ALA A 321 -8.84 16.27 -3.03
N ILE A 322 -8.39 15.96 -1.80
CA ILE A 322 -9.23 15.25 -0.81
C ILE A 322 -10.49 16.06 -0.46
N ASN A 323 -10.33 17.36 -0.22
CA ASN A 323 -11.45 18.22 0.13
C ASN A 323 -12.48 18.31 -1.02
N THR A 324 -12.00 18.50 -2.25
CA THR A 324 -12.83 18.67 -3.45
C THR A 324 -13.52 17.38 -3.90
N THR A 325 -13.00 16.20 -3.57
CA THR A 325 -13.62 14.91 -3.90
C THR A 325 -14.82 14.55 -3.01
N GLY A 326 -15.11 15.37 -1.98
CA GLY A 326 -16.23 15.15 -1.06
C GLY A 326 -16.00 13.99 -0.09
N VAL A 327 -14.76 13.52 0.06
CA VAL A 327 -14.40 12.48 1.05
C VAL A 327 -14.75 12.92 2.46
N LEU A 328 -14.49 14.20 2.79
CA LEU A 328 -14.77 14.78 4.11
C LEU A 328 -16.27 14.93 4.43
N ASN A 329 -17.11 14.94 3.41
CA ASN A 329 -18.55 15.24 3.53
C ASN A 329 -19.42 13.98 3.45
N SER A 330 -18.82 12.78 3.46
CA SER A 330 -19.53 11.51 3.29
C SER A 330 -19.41 10.63 4.52
N SER A 331 -20.53 10.12 5.02
CA SER A 331 -20.55 9.16 6.14
C SER A 331 -20.02 7.77 5.77
N SER A 332 -19.97 7.43 4.48
CA SER A 332 -19.43 6.17 3.95
C SER A 332 -17.94 6.23 3.59
N ARG A 333 -17.27 7.36 3.86
CA ARG A 333 -15.86 7.57 3.51
C ARG A 333 -15.07 7.99 4.74
N GLY A 334 -13.93 7.37 4.95
CA GLY A 334 -12.99 7.70 6.02
C GLY A 334 -11.58 7.93 5.46
N MET A 335 -10.71 8.55 6.26
CA MET A 335 -9.31 8.70 5.88
C MET A 335 -8.39 8.78 7.11
N PHE A 336 -7.15 8.36 6.92
CA PHE A 336 -6.03 8.57 7.80
C PHE A 336 -4.86 9.10 6.97
N ILE A 337 -4.60 10.41 7.09
CA ILE A 337 -3.51 11.10 6.38
C ILE A 337 -2.46 11.54 7.38
N ASP A 338 -1.28 10.92 7.33
CA ASP A 338 -0.15 11.31 8.18
C ASP A 338 0.83 12.24 7.46
N SER A 339 1.69 12.90 8.21
CA SER A 339 2.72 13.83 7.71
C SER A 339 4.12 13.20 7.68
N CYS A 340 4.24 11.86 7.70
CA CYS A 340 5.54 11.20 7.71
C CYS A 340 6.06 11.00 6.29
N TYR A 341 7.34 11.28 6.04
CA TYR A 341 7.99 10.93 4.79
C TYR A 341 8.14 9.41 4.63
N ALA A 342 7.16 8.75 4.00
CA ALA A 342 7.05 7.29 3.99
C ALA A 342 6.13 6.81 2.86
N HIS A 343 6.29 5.54 2.47
CA HIS A 343 5.51 4.88 1.43
C HIS A 343 5.10 3.46 1.88
N CYS A 344 3.89 3.02 1.53
CA CYS A 344 3.23 1.77 1.95
C CYS A 344 3.04 1.65 3.47
N LYS A 345 1.85 2.00 3.99
CA LYS A 345 1.58 2.05 5.44
C LYS A 345 0.93 0.80 6.05
N ILE A 346 0.33 -0.06 5.22
CA ILE A 346 -0.59 -1.13 5.68
C ILE A 346 0.05 -2.53 5.65
N GLY A 347 1.02 -2.78 4.78
CA GLY A 347 1.58 -4.12 4.52
C GLY A 347 3.09 -4.23 4.74
N SER A 348 3.58 -5.45 4.98
CA SER A 348 5.00 -5.76 4.85
C SER A 348 5.43 -5.67 3.38
N LYS A 349 6.50 -4.91 3.13
CA LYS A 349 7.26 -5.01 1.88
C LYS A 349 7.85 -6.42 1.76
#